data_AF-A0A934MFC7-F1
#
_entry.id   AF-A0A934MFC7-F1
#
_cell.length_a   1.000
_cell.length_b   1.000
_cell.length_c   1.000
_cell.angle_alpha   90.00
_cell.angle_beta   90.00
_cell.angle_gamma   90.00
#
_symmetry.space_group_name_H-M   'P 1'
#
loop_
_entity.id
_entity.type
_entity.pdbx_description
1 polymer ?
#
loop_
_entity_poly.entity_id
_entity_poly.type
_entity_poly.pdbx_seq_one_letter_code
_entity_poly.pdbx_strand_id
1 'polypeptide(L)'
;MVREWAQRDFGNRIGLDRVIRVLDRHNVRGTVALNSDVCVHMPEVVRACLAHGWELMGHGKTNTHRLNEVPPEEERVLVKEILDTIEGLSGTR
;
A
#
# COMPACT_ATOMS: atom_id res chain seq x y z
N MET A 1 4.74 -15.84 16.20
CA MET A 1 5.78 -15.40 17.15
C MET A 1 5.83 -13.87 17.15
N VAL A 2 6.07 -13.18 18.28
CA VAL A 2 6.06 -11.70 18.37
C VAL A 2 7.01 -11.04 17.35
N ARG A 3 8.14 -11.70 17.05
CA ARG A 3 9.16 -11.22 16.12
C ARG A 3 8.65 -11.01 14.68
N GLU A 4 7.82 -11.93 14.17
CA GLU A 4 7.32 -11.88 12.79
C GLU A 4 6.35 -10.71 12.56
N TRP A 5 5.55 -10.39 13.58
CA TRP A 5 4.61 -9.27 13.54
C TRP A 5 5.33 -7.94 13.74
N ALA A 6 6.26 -7.88 14.70
CA ALA A 6 7.05 -6.69 14.97
C ALA A 6 7.87 -6.21 13.76
N GLN A 7 8.42 -7.14 12.96
CA GLN A 7 9.15 -6.79 11.75
C GLN A 7 8.26 -6.12 10.69
N ARG A 8 7.03 -6.61 10.50
CA ARG A 8 6.08 -6.04 9.54
C ARG A 8 5.57 -4.68 10.01
N ASP A 9 5.20 -4.58 11.28
CA ASP A 9 4.71 -3.34 11.90
C ASP A 9 5.80 -2.25 11.94
N PHE A 10 7.07 -2.63 12.14
CA PHE A 10 8.19 -1.70 12.04
C PHE A 10 8.25 -0.98 10.69
N GLY A 11 7.99 -1.69 9.59
CA GLY A 11 8.00 -1.09 8.24
C GLY A 11 7.02 0.08 8.14
N ASN A 12 5.78 -0.13 8.60
CA ASN A 12 4.72 0.87 8.52
C ASN A 12 4.87 2.00 9.54
N ARG A 13 5.41 1.72 10.73
CA ARG A 13 5.52 2.72 11.82
C ARG A 13 6.81 3.53 11.83
N ILE A 14 7.92 2.96 11.35
CA ILE A 14 9.26 3.54 11.48
C ILE A 14 10.04 3.48 10.16
N GLY A 15 9.89 2.38 9.41
CA GLY A 15 10.64 2.14 8.18
C GLY A 15 10.32 3.16 7.09
N LEU A 16 9.03 3.43 6.86
CA LEU A 16 8.57 4.37 5.84
C LEU A 16 9.21 5.76 5.98
N ASP A 17 9.14 6.36 7.17
CA ASP A 17 9.71 7.68 7.45
C ASP A 17 11.20 7.76 7.12
N ARG A 18 11.95 6.67 7.34
CA ARG A 18 13.37 6.61 7.00
C ARG A 18 13.59 6.60 5.50
N VAL A 19 12.78 5.85 4.75
CA VAL A 19 12.85 5.80 3.29
C VAL A 19 12.49 7.17 2.71
N ILE A 20 11.39 7.78 3.17
CA ILE A 20 10.97 9.12 2.76
C ILE A 20 12.12 10.14 2.94
N ARG A 21 12.73 10.20 4.12
CA ARG A 21 13.85 11.12 4.39
C ARG A 21 15.05 10.94 3.45
N VAL A 22 15.32 9.71 3.02
CA VAL A 22 16.41 9.42 2.08
C VAL A 22 16.01 9.87 0.67
N LEU A 23 14.81 9.54 0.21
CA LEU A 23 14.36 9.92 -1.13
C LEU A 23 14.19 11.44 -1.27
N ASP A 24 13.64 12.11 -0.26
CA ASP A 24 13.49 13.57 -0.20
C ASP A 24 14.86 14.27 -0.31
N ARG A 25 15.89 13.77 0.37
CA ARG A 25 17.26 14.32 0.29
C ARG A 25 17.78 14.34 -1.15
N HIS A 26 17.33 13.41 -1.98
CA HIS A 26 17.75 13.26 -3.37
C HIS A 26 16.70 13.74 -4.38
N ASN A 27 15.62 14.39 -3.92
CA ASN A 27 14.49 14.82 -4.77
C ASN A 27 13.91 13.68 -5.63
N VAL A 28 13.86 12.46 -5.09
CA VAL A 28 13.30 11.28 -5.75
C VAL A 28 11.89 11.03 -5.22
N ARG A 29 10.95 10.76 -6.12
CA ARG A 29 9.60 10.31 -5.76
C ARG A 29 9.51 8.79 -5.89
N GLY A 30 8.83 8.16 -4.95
CA GLY A 30 8.55 6.73 -5.00
C GLY A 30 7.25 6.40 -5.73
N THR A 31 7.14 5.15 -6.19
CA THR A 31 5.86 4.51 -6.52
C THR A 31 5.64 3.38 -5.52
N VAL A 32 4.50 3.41 -4.84
CA VAL A 32 4.16 2.47 -3.77
C VAL A 32 3.39 1.29 -4.35
N ALA A 33 3.95 0.09 -4.27
CA ALA A 33 3.21 -1.15 -4.49
C ALA A 33 2.27 -1.38 -3.30
N LEU A 34 1.03 -0.90 -3.40
CA LEU A 34 0.09 -0.75 -2.29
C LEU A 34 -0.93 -1.89 -2.24
N ASN A 35 -0.95 -2.65 -1.15
CA ASN A 35 -2.08 -3.51 -0.83
C ASN A 35 -3.27 -2.66 -0.37
N SER A 36 -4.48 -2.88 -0.90
CA SER A 36 -5.65 -2.04 -0.57
C SER A 36 -6.03 -2.06 0.92
N ASP A 37 -5.79 -3.16 1.63
CA ASP A 37 -6.13 -3.26 3.06
C ASP A 37 -5.29 -2.30 3.93
N VAL A 38 -4.14 -1.82 3.44
CA VAL A 38 -3.36 -0.76 4.12
C VAL A 38 -4.17 0.53 4.19
N CYS A 39 -4.99 0.85 3.18
CA CYS A 39 -5.88 2.01 3.20
C CYS A 39 -6.88 1.96 4.35
N VAL A 40 -7.31 0.75 4.76
CA VAL A 40 -8.29 0.55 5.82
C VAL A 40 -7.64 0.51 7.19
N HIS A 41 -6.53 -0.22 7.31
CA HIS A 41 -5.92 -0.50 8.61
C HIS A 41 -4.83 0.50 9.03
N MET A 42 -4.17 1.15 8.07
CA MET A 42 -3.06 2.08 8.30
C MET A 42 -3.10 3.25 7.29
N PRO A 43 -4.20 4.03 7.24
CA PRO A 43 -4.38 5.12 6.28
C PRO A 43 -3.29 6.20 6.38
N GLU A 44 -2.63 6.36 7.54
CA GLU A 44 -1.52 7.27 7.75
C GLU A 44 -0.32 6.97 6.84
N VAL A 45 -0.06 5.70 6.54
CA VAL A 45 1.00 5.28 5.60
C VAL A 45 0.71 5.84 4.20
N VAL A 46 -0.53 5.69 3.74
CA VAL A 46 -0.95 6.16 2.42
C VAL A 46 -0.92 7.68 2.35
N ARG A 47 -1.42 8.36 3.39
CA ARG A 47 -1.40 9.83 3.48
C ARG A 47 0.01 10.39 3.50
N ALA A 48 0.96 9.73 4.17
CA ALA A 48 2.36 10.11 4.14
C ALA A 48 2.91 10.05 2.70
N CYS A 49 2.71 8.94 1.99
CA CYS A 49 3.14 8.83 0.60
C CYS A 49 2.54 9.92 -0.31
N LEU A 50 1.24 10.19 -0.17
CA LEU A 50 0.54 11.23 -0.95
C LEU A 50 1.07 12.64 -0.63
N ALA A 51 1.37 12.94 0.64
CA ALA A 51 1.92 14.23 1.04
C ALA A 51 3.30 14.52 0.41
N HIS A 52 4.06 13.47 0.09
CA HIS A 52 5.34 13.56 -0.64
C HIS A 52 5.17 13.43 -2.16
N GLY A 53 3.94 13.40 -2.66
CA GLY A 53 3.63 13.34 -4.09
C GLY A 53 4.04 12.01 -4.75
N TRP A 54 4.09 10.92 -3.99
CA TRP A 54 4.40 9.59 -4.50
C TRP A 54 3.18 8.99 -5.22
N GLU A 55 3.45 8.15 -6.22
CA GLU A 55 2.42 7.42 -6.96
C GLU A 55 1.98 6.18 -6.17
N LEU A 56 0.69 5.84 -6.23
CA LEU A 56 0.14 4.62 -5.64
C LEU A 56 -0.20 3.62 -6.76
N MET A 57 0.47 2.47 -6.76
CA MET A 57 0.22 1.37 -7.68
C MET A 57 -0.53 0.25 -6.94
N GLY A 58 -1.68 -0.16 -7.44
CA GLY A 58 -2.44 -1.27 -6.88
C GLY A 58 -1.65 -2.58 -6.91
N HIS A 59 -1.42 -3.19 -5.75
CA HIS A 59 -0.67 -4.42 -5.56
C HIS A 59 -1.51 -5.46 -4.79
N GLY A 60 -2.72 -5.74 -5.26
CA GLY A 60 -3.61 -6.72 -4.63
C GLY A 60 -4.27 -6.24 -3.34
N LYS A 61 -5.06 -7.11 -2.71
CA LYS A 61 -5.75 -6.81 -1.45
C LYS A 61 -4.84 -6.95 -0.22
N THR A 62 -4.09 -8.06 -0.18
CA THR A 62 -3.08 -8.40 0.83
C THR A 62 -2.00 -9.27 0.18
N ASN A 63 -0.92 -9.58 0.89
CA ASN A 63 0.11 -10.51 0.41
C ASN A 63 -0.26 -12.00 0.55
N THR A 64 -1.45 -12.32 1.09
CA THR A 64 -1.96 -13.70 1.19
C THR A 64 -3.14 -13.97 0.25
N HIS A 65 -3.85 -12.92 -0.18
CA HIS A 65 -4.85 -13.02 -1.25
C HIS A 65 -4.14 -12.92 -2.59
N ARG A 66 -3.69 -14.07 -3.10
CA ARG A 66 -2.90 -14.16 -4.34
C ARG A 66 -3.82 -14.17 -5.55
N LEU A 67 -3.70 -13.16 -6.40
CA LEU A 67 -4.59 -12.99 -7.57
C LEU A 67 -4.58 -14.20 -8.51
N ASN A 68 -3.44 -14.88 -8.65
CA ASN A 68 -3.30 -16.09 -9.48
C ASN A 68 -3.92 -17.36 -8.89
N GLU A 69 -4.47 -17.29 -7.66
CA GLU A 69 -5.17 -18.39 -7.00
C GLU A 69 -6.68 -18.11 -6.87
N VAL A 70 -7.14 -16.93 -7.31
CA VAL A 70 -8.55 -16.52 -7.29
C VAL A 70 -9.28 -17.13 -8.49
N PRO A 71 -10.53 -17.60 -8.34
CA PRO A 71 -11.33 -18.05 -9.48
C PRO A 71 -11.47 -16.94 -10.54
N PRO A 72 -11.35 -17.25 -11.85
CA PRO A 72 -11.42 -16.22 -12.91
C PRO A 72 -12.66 -15.32 -12.85
N GLU A 73 -13.79 -15.86 -12.41
CA GLU A 73 -15.05 -15.14 -12.24
C GLU A 73 -15.03 -14.11 -11.10
N GLU A 74 -14.19 -14.32 -10.08
CA GLU A 74 -14.04 -13.43 -8.92
C GLU A 74 -12.93 -12.40 -9.13
N GLU A 75 -11.96 -12.66 -10.01
CA GLU A 75 -10.79 -11.82 -10.24
C GLU A 75 -11.18 -10.36 -10.55
N ARG A 76 -12.14 -10.16 -11.47
CA ARG A 76 -12.59 -8.82 -11.87
C ARG A 76 -13.25 -8.06 -10.71
N VAL A 77 -14.00 -8.77 -9.87
CA VAL A 77 -14.64 -8.18 -8.69
C VAL A 77 -13.57 -7.74 -7.69
N LEU A 78 -12.61 -8.62 -7.40
CA LEU A 78 -11.49 -8.34 -6.50
C LEU A 78 -10.65 -7.15 -6.97
N VAL A 79 -10.27 -7.10 -8.26
CA VAL A 79 -9.52 -5.96 -8.82
C VAL A 79 -10.30 -4.66 -8.68
N LYS A 80 -11.62 -4.69 -8.96
CA LYS A 80 -12.47 -3.52 -8.78
C LYS A 80 -12.49 -3.05 -7.32
N GLU A 81 -12.66 -3.97 -6.36
CA GLU A 81 -12.65 -3.65 -4.93
C GLU A 81 -11.32 -3.02 -4.47
N ILE A 82 -10.19 -3.57 -4.93
CA ILE A 82 -8.85 -3.04 -4.64
C ILE A 82 -8.75 -1.60 -5.13
N LEU A 83 -9.11 -1.36 -6.40
CA LEU A 83 -9.02 -0.04 -7.01
C LEU A 83 -9.97 0.96 -6.35
N ASP A 84 -11.23 0.56 -6.09
CA ASP A 84 -12.21 1.41 -5.41
C ASP A 84 -11.74 1.79 -3.98
N THR A 85 -11.10 0.85 -3.27
CA THR A 85 -10.59 1.09 -1.92
C THR A 85 -9.43 2.08 -1.93
N ILE A 86 -8.51 1.95 -2.89
CA ILE A 86 -7.40 2.90 -3.04
C ILE A 86 -7.94 4.28 -3.41
N GLU A 87 -8.79 4.36 -4.45
CA GLU A 87 -9.41 5.59 -4.92
C GLU A 87 -10.19 6.31 -3.81
N GLY A 88 -10.91 5.55 -2.96
CA GLY A 88 -11.66 6.11 -1.83
C GLY A 88 -10.79 6.84 -0.80
N LEU A 89 -9.52 6.46 -0.64
CA LEU A 89 -8.59 7.14 0.28
C LEU A 89 -7.70 8.17 -0.44
N SER A 90 -7.25 7.89 -1.66
CA SER A 90 -6.33 8.75 -2.41
C SER A 90 -7.03 9.88 -3.16
N GLY A 91 -8.30 9.71 -3.51
CA GLY A 91 -9.05 10.61 -4.39
C GLY A 91 -8.66 10.51 -5.87
N THR A 92 -7.80 9.56 -6.25
CA THR A 92 -7.35 9.36 -7.63
C THR A 92 -7.24 7.86 -7.94
N ARG A 93 -7.56 7.49 -9.18
CA ARG A 93 -7.43 6.12 -9.70
C ARG A 93 -6.28 6.00 -10.68
#